data_AF-A0A2V5VUZ2-F1
#
_entry.id   AF-A0A2V5VUZ2-F1
#
_cell.length_a   1.000
_cell.length_b   1.000
_cell.length_c   1.000
_cell.angle_alpha   90.00
_cell.angle_beta   90.00
_cell.angle_gamma   90.00
#
_symmetry.space_group_name_H-M   'P 1'
#
loop_
_entity.id
_entity.type
_entity.pdbx_description
1 polymer ?
#
loop_
_entity_poly.entity_id
_entity_poly.type
_entity_poly.pdbx_seq_one_letter_code
_entity_poly.pdbx_strand_id
1 'polypeptide(L)'
;LLLMEIANRNAGLRSAEIPLWLSEGLSQHLVHSSEVDLVLAQPQWNFNRVNISWQARQAVRQDPLKEARERLQSHAALTFAKLGDALPDPVPEETWKTFQASAQLFFSQLLLLPGGRAALAEMLNELPFYLNWQSAFLNAYRAQFPRLLDVEKWWAVVLIQFTGQDPTQAWSMPVTLEKLDETLHPSVLVSATRKDLPQRARPGIQQIIADWEYLRQRIVLKGVTSQLLVVRFKTPPELTSLVDDYRATIENYVNKRDQVGLARSLPGLPPMRADLLVRDAAKKLDELDAKRASISATNAPPANTLARPAK
;
A
#
# COMPACT_ATOMS: atom_id res chain seq x y z
N LEU A 1 26.49 -13.83 -1.95
CA LEU A 1 27.42 -13.87 -3.11
C LEU A 1 26.98 -12.96 -4.24
N LEU A 2 25.79 -13.14 -4.84
CA LEU A 2 25.33 -12.31 -5.96
C LEU A 2 25.21 -10.81 -5.64
N LEU A 3 24.63 -10.45 -4.49
CA LEU A 3 24.50 -9.04 -4.07
C LEU A 3 25.87 -8.35 -3.93
N MET A 4 26.87 -9.11 -3.44
CA MET A 4 28.24 -8.63 -3.29
C MET A 4 28.95 -8.49 -4.64
N GLU A 5 28.71 -9.42 -5.56
CA GLU A 5 29.20 -9.31 -6.93
C GLU A 5 28.64 -8.06 -7.60
N ILE A 6 27.33 -7.83 -7.52
CA ILE A 6 26.65 -6.65 -8.10
C ILE A 6 27.24 -5.36 -7.54
N ALA A 7 27.34 -5.25 -6.21
CA ALA A 7 27.89 -4.06 -5.56
C ALA A 7 29.36 -3.79 -5.94
N ASN A 8 30.12 -4.83 -6.27
CA ASN A 8 31.53 -4.71 -6.59
C ASN A 8 31.85 -4.66 -8.10
N ARG A 9 30.85 -4.62 -8.99
CA ARG A 9 31.07 -4.62 -10.45
C ARG A 9 31.98 -3.50 -10.94
N ASN A 10 31.92 -2.34 -10.30
CA ASN A 10 32.73 -1.17 -10.60
C ASN A 10 33.68 -0.81 -9.44
N ALA A 11 33.91 -1.74 -8.51
CA ALA A 11 34.76 -1.47 -7.35
C ALA A 11 36.22 -1.27 -7.78
N GLY A 12 36.86 -0.27 -7.18
CA GLY A 12 38.30 -0.07 -7.28
C GLY A 12 39.04 -0.90 -6.23
N LEU A 13 39.81 -0.23 -5.37
CA LEU A 13 40.68 -0.88 -4.38
C LEU A 13 39.95 -1.46 -3.15
N ARG A 14 38.64 -1.20 -2.99
CA ARG A 14 37.87 -1.59 -1.80
C ARG A 14 36.59 -2.35 -2.18
N SER A 15 36.31 -3.42 -1.44
CA SER A 15 35.03 -4.12 -1.52
C SER A 15 33.93 -3.31 -0.83
N ALA A 16 32.75 -3.27 -1.44
CA ALA A 16 31.53 -2.79 -0.82
C ALA A 16 31.28 -3.47 0.54
N GLU A 17 30.84 -2.68 1.52
CA GLU A 17 30.30 -3.18 2.79
C GLU A 17 28.78 -3.12 2.71
N ILE A 18 28.15 -4.29 2.61
CA ILE A 18 26.69 -4.37 2.54
C ILE A 18 26.12 -4.37 3.95
N PRO A 19 25.20 -3.45 4.28
CA PRO A 19 24.57 -3.46 5.59
C PRO A 19 23.67 -4.69 5.73
N LEU A 20 23.66 -5.27 6.94
CA LEU A 20 22.96 -6.52 7.21
C LEU A 20 21.46 -6.45 6.92
N TRP A 21 20.82 -5.31 7.20
CA TRP A 21 19.41 -5.10 6.89
C TRP A 21 19.11 -5.24 5.39
N LEU A 22 20.08 -4.92 4.51
CA LEU A 22 19.88 -4.99 3.07
C LEU A 22 19.96 -6.44 2.58
N SER A 23 20.95 -7.20 3.05
CA SER A 23 21.08 -8.62 2.70
C SER A 23 19.92 -9.44 3.25
N GLU A 24 19.55 -9.22 4.52
CA GLU A 24 18.43 -9.93 5.15
C GLU A 24 17.10 -9.49 4.57
N GLY A 25 16.88 -8.19 4.39
CA GLY A 25 15.64 -7.65 3.85
C GLY A 25 15.36 -8.16 2.43
N LEU A 26 16.37 -8.17 1.56
CA LEU A 26 16.27 -8.77 0.23
C LEU A 26 15.99 -10.27 0.33
N SER A 27 16.74 -11.01 1.14
CA SER A 27 16.58 -12.47 1.25
C SER A 27 15.17 -12.84 1.71
N GLN A 28 14.67 -12.18 2.75
CA GLN A 28 13.31 -12.37 3.24
C GLN A 28 12.27 -11.97 2.19
N HIS A 29 12.50 -10.89 1.45
CA HIS A 29 11.60 -10.45 0.40
C HIS A 29 11.52 -11.47 -0.75
N LEU A 30 12.65 -12.10 -1.12
CA LEU A 30 12.70 -13.14 -2.15
C LEU A 30 12.04 -14.45 -1.68
N VAL A 31 12.33 -14.90 -0.46
CA VAL A 31 11.78 -16.15 0.11
C VAL A 31 10.25 -16.11 0.17
N HIS A 32 9.68 -14.95 0.50
CA HIS A 32 8.23 -14.77 0.62
C HIS A 32 7.56 -14.25 -0.67
N SER A 33 8.33 -14.04 -1.73
CA SER A 33 7.78 -13.66 -3.04
C SER A 33 7.27 -14.88 -3.80
N SER A 34 6.22 -14.70 -4.62
CA SER A 34 5.72 -15.80 -5.45
C SER A 34 6.72 -16.13 -6.56
N GLU A 35 6.82 -17.41 -6.96
CA GLU A 35 7.67 -17.83 -8.10
C GLU A 35 7.39 -17.02 -9.38
N VAL A 36 6.16 -16.54 -9.57
CA VAL A 36 5.75 -15.70 -10.70
C VAL A 36 6.38 -14.30 -10.65
N ASP A 37 6.65 -13.76 -9.46
CA ASP A 37 7.29 -12.45 -9.28
C ASP A 37 8.83 -12.51 -9.48
N LEU A 38 9.43 -13.70 -9.37
CA LEU A 38 10.87 -13.93 -9.54
C LEU A 38 11.27 -14.23 -10.99
N VAL A 39 10.31 -14.56 -11.85
CA VAL A 39 10.56 -14.79 -13.28
C VAL A 39 10.72 -13.44 -13.98
N LEU A 40 11.96 -13.11 -14.32
CA LEU A 40 12.31 -12.08 -15.32
C LEU A 40 11.46 -12.30 -16.57
N ALA A 41 10.90 -11.21 -17.12
CA ALA A 41 10.00 -11.19 -18.27
C ALA A 41 10.20 -12.38 -19.23
N GLN A 42 9.17 -13.21 -19.33
CA GLN A 42 9.22 -14.48 -20.06
C GLN A 42 9.67 -14.24 -21.52
N PRO A 43 10.69 -14.96 -22.02
CA PRO A 43 11.09 -14.82 -23.41
C PRO A 43 9.97 -15.37 -24.30
N GLN A 44 9.40 -14.51 -25.14
CA GLN A 44 8.49 -14.93 -26.20
C GLN A 44 9.31 -15.60 -27.30
N TRP A 45 9.28 -16.93 -27.37
CA TRP A 45 9.92 -17.67 -28.45
C TRP A 45 8.92 -17.96 -29.55
N ASN A 46 9.16 -17.39 -30.74
CA ASN A 46 8.45 -17.74 -31.95
C ASN A 46 9.22 -18.84 -32.68
N PHE A 47 8.79 -20.10 -32.57
CA PHE A 47 9.31 -21.18 -33.41
C PHE A 47 8.17 -21.76 -34.27
N ASN A 48 8.36 -21.68 -35.59
CA ASN A 48 7.52 -22.38 -36.58
C ASN A 48 6.00 -22.17 -36.48
N ARG A 49 5.55 -20.90 -36.36
CA ARG A 49 4.13 -20.46 -36.30
C ARG A 49 3.29 -21.03 -35.15
N VAL A 50 3.90 -21.68 -34.15
CA VAL A 50 3.23 -22.06 -32.91
C VAL A 50 3.62 -21.06 -31.83
N ASN A 51 2.63 -20.35 -31.29
CA ASN A 51 2.85 -19.42 -30.19
C ASN A 51 2.74 -20.21 -28.88
N ILE A 52 3.86 -20.58 -28.27
CA ILE A 52 3.88 -21.31 -26.99
C ILE A 52 3.76 -20.28 -25.88
N SER A 53 2.53 -19.93 -25.51
CA SER A 53 2.25 -19.18 -24.29
C SER A 53 2.28 -20.16 -23.12
N TRP A 54 3.29 -20.10 -22.26
CA TRP A 54 3.25 -20.78 -20.98
C TRP A 54 2.10 -20.17 -20.17
N GLN A 55 1.07 -20.97 -19.91
CA GLN A 55 -0.03 -20.56 -19.03
C GLN A 55 0.55 -20.33 -17.63
N ALA A 56 0.70 -19.06 -17.26
CA ALA A 56 0.97 -18.67 -15.89
C ALA A 56 -0.13 -19.30 -15.03
N ARG A 57 0.23 -20.29 -14.22
CA ARG A 57 -0.62 -20.73 -13.11
C ARG A 57 -0.99 -19.45 -12.36
N GLN A 58 -2.29 -19.23 -12.15
CA GLN A 58 -2.77 -18.24 -11.19
C GLN A 58 -2.27 -18.66 -9.81
N ALA A 59 -1.00 -18.38 -9.51
CA ALA A 59 -0.50 -18.40 -8.16
C ALA A 59 -1.29 -17.31 -7.44
N VAL A 60 -2.10 -17.72 -6.45
CA VAL A 60 -2.71 -16.81 -5.50
C VAL A 60 -1.59 -15.90 -5.02
N ARG A 61 -1.65 -14.60 -5.34
CA ARG A 61 -0.68 -13.60 -4.87
C ARG A 61 -0.71 -13.63 -3.34
N GLN A 62 0.24 -14.31 -2.73
CA GLN A 62 0.43 -14.28 -1.30
C GLN A 62 0.99 -12.88 -0.95
N ASP A 63 0.47 -12.26 0.11
CA ASP A 63 1.06 -11.02 0.65
C ASP A 63 2.45 -11.37 1.19
N PRO A 64 3.56 -10.94 0.53
CA PRO A 64 4.91 -11.33 0.91
C PRO A 64 5.31 -10.79 2.28
N LEU A 65 4.55 -9.83 2.83
CA LEU A 65 4.78 -9.22 4.13
C LEU A 65 3.86 -9.75 5.23
N LYS A 66 3.07 -10.80 4.96
CA LYS A 66 2.11 -11.34 5.94
C LYS A 66 2.80 -11.76 7.25
N GLU A 67 3.84 -12.59 7.17
CA GLU A 67 4.56 -13.09 8.35
C GLU A 67 5.31 -11.96 9.08
N ALA A 68 5.92 -11.04 8.34
CA ALA A 68 6.52 -9.84 8.93
C ALA A 68 5.48 -9.00 9.67
N ARG A 69 4.25 -8.88 9.15
CA ARG A 69 3.16 -8.16 9.83
C ARG A 69 2.77 -8.82 11.14
N GLU A 70 2.54 -10.13 11.14
CA GLU A 70 2.21 -10.90 12.35
C GLU A 70 3.32 -10.76 13.41
N ARG A 71 4.59 -10.78 12.98
CA ARG A 71 5.74 -10.60 13.88
C ARG A 71 5.80 -9.19 14.47
N LEU A 72 5.71 -8.16 13.65
CA LEU A 72 5.86 -6.77 14.09
C LEU A 72 4.61 -6.22 14.82
N GLN A 73 3.49 -6.93 14.76
CA GLN A 73 2.33 -6.69 15.63
C GLN A 73 2.46 -7.28 17.03
N SER A 74 3.27 -8.32 17.20
CA SER A 74 3.49 -8.98 18.49
C SER A 74 4.78 -8.53 19.18
N HIS A 75 5.73 -7.99 18.41
CA HIS A 75 7.06 -7.60 18.87
C HIS A 75 7.40 -6.20 18.38
N ALA A 76 8.04 -5.40 19.24
CA ALA A 76 8.45 -4.05 18.88
C ALA A 76 9.42 -4.07 17.69
N ALA A 77 9.04 -3.38 16.61
CA ALA A 77 9.89 -3.25 15.44
C ALA A 77 11.16 -2.44 15.73
N LEU A 78 12.24 -2.72 15.01
CA LEU A 78 13.51 -2.02 15.19
C LEU A 78 13.47 -0.62 14.55
N THR A 79 14.03 0.37 15.24
CA THR A 79 14.27 1.71 14.69
C THR A 79 15.29 1.65 13.55
N PHE A 80 15.38 2.71 12.75
CA PHE A 80 16.33 2.72 11.63
C PHE A 80 17.78 2.70 12.15
N ALA A 81 18.07 3.44 13.22
CA ALA A 81 19.33 3.36 13.94
C ALA A 81 19.66 1.90 14.37
N LYS A 82 18.69 1.18 14.95
CA LYS A 82 18.89 -0.20 15.40
C LYS A 82 19.06 -1.21 14.27
N LEU A 83 18.49 -0.96 13.09
CA LEU A 83 18.75 -1.76 11.88
C LEU A 83 20.17 -1.56 11.34
N GLY A 84 20.77 -0.40 11.62
CA GLY A 84 22.15 -0.08 11.25
C GLY A 84 23.20 -0.52 12.27
N ASP A 85 22.79 -0.88 13.49
CA ASP A 85 23.67 -1.35 14.55
C ASP A 85 24.13 -2.79 14.31
N ALA A 86 25.30 -3.14 14.87
CA ALA A 86 25.71 -4.53 14.96
C ALA A 86 24.79 -5.29 15.93
N LEU A 87 24.36 -6.49 15.55
CA LEU A 87 23.60 -7.35 16.44
C LEU A 87 24.52 -7.99 17.49
N PRO A 88 23.99 -8.30 18.69
CA PRO A 88 24.75 -8.99 19.73
C PRO A 88 25.21 -10.38 19.26
N ASP A 89 26.35 -10.85 19.75
CA ASP A 89 26.85 -12.21 19.46
C ASP A 89 26.94 -13.01 20.77
N PRO A 90 26.17 -14.11 20.94
CA PRO A 90 25.20 -14.68 20.00
C PRO A 90 23.92 -13.85 19.90
N VAL A 91 23.29 -13.84 18.71
CA VAL A 91 22.00 -13.15 18.51
C VAL A 91 20.88 -14.01 19.09
N PRO A 92 20.06 -13.50 20.03
CA PRO A 92 18.87 -14.22 20.49
C PRO A 92 17.89 -14.47 19.35
N GLU A 93 17.30 -15.67 19.27
CA GLU A 93 16.41 -16.07 18.17
C GLU A 93 15.24 -15.09 17.95
N GLU A 94 14.62 -14.61 19.04
CA GLU A 94 13.53 -13.64 18.98
C GLU A 94 14.00 -12.26 18.47
N THR A 95 15.23 -11.87 18.78
CA THR A 95 15.83 -10.63 18.25
C THR A 95 16.11 -10.79 16.75
N TRP A 96 16.62 -11.96 16.35
CA TRP A 96 16.90 -12.28 14.96
C TRP A 96 15.64 -12.27 14.09
N LYS A 97 14.56 -12.94 14.51
CA LYS A 97 13.28 -12.94 13.78
C LYS A 97 12.68 -11.55 13.63
N THR A 98 12.77 -10.72 14.68
CA THR A 98 12.28 -9.33 14.64
C THR A 98 13.14 -8.45 13.73
N PHE A 99 14.46 -8.68 13.73
CA PHE A 99 15.39 -8.05 12.80
C PHE A 99 15.05 -8.39 11.35
N GLN A 100 14.86 -9.67 11.04
CA GLN A 100 14.50 -10.11 9.69
C GLN A 100 13.16 -9.52 9.22
N ALA A 101 12.13 -9.52 10.07
CA ALA A 101 10.85 -8.90 9.76
C ALA A 101 10.96 -7.37 9.54
N SER A 102 11.73 -6.68 10.38
CA SER A 102 11.95 -5.23 10.25
C SER A 102 12.76 -4.90 8.99
N ALA A 103 13.78 -5.70 8.67
CA ALA A 103 14.62 -5.55 7.48
C ALA A 103 13.84 -5.81 6.19
N GLN A 104 13.00 -6.85 6.16
CA GLN A 104 12.13 -7.15 5.02
C GLN A 104 11.16 -6.00 4.74
N LEU A 105 10.52 -5.50 5.80
CA LEU A 105 9.62 -4.36 5.68
C LEU A 105 10.38 -3.13 5.19
N PHE A 106 11.49 -2.76 5.81
CA PHE A 106 12.29 -1.59 5.44
C PHE A 106 12.72 -1.65 3.97
N PHE A 107 13.27 -2.78 3.54
CA PHE A 107 13.63 -3.05 2.15
C PHE A 107 12.45 -2.87 1.20
N SER A 108 11.30 -3.49 1.50
CA SER A 108 10.11 -3.40 0.66
C SER A 108 9.60 -1.96 0.52
N GLN A 109 9.67 -1.16 1.58
CA GLN A 109 9.19 0.21 1.60
C GLN A 109 10.14 1.16 0.86
N LEU A 110 11.45 0.92 0.92
CA LEU A 110 12.41 1.62 0.07
C LEU A 110 12.13 1.41 -1.42
N LEU A 111 11.78 0.18 -1.83
CA LEU A 111 11.44 -0.11 -3.22
C LEU A 111 10.16 0.59 -3.69
N LEU A 112 9.23 0.88 -2.77
CA LEU A 112 7.96 1.56 -3.06
C LEU A 112 8.08 3.09 -3.12
N LEU A 113 9.19 3.68 -2.68
CA LEU A 113 9.43 5.11 -2.84
C LEU A 113 9.45 5.50 -4.33
N PRO A 114 9.10 6.75 -4.66
CA PRO A 114 9.24 7.25 -6.03
C PRO A 114 10.69 7.12 -6.50
N GLY A 115 10.93 6.29 -7.51
CA GLY A 115 12.28 5.97 -8.00
C GLY A 115 13.09 5.01 -7.12
N GLY A 116 12.49 4.40 -6.09
CA GLY A 116 13.18 3.60 -5.07
C GLY A 116 14.00 2.43 -5.61
N ARG A 117 13.52 1.72 -6.65
CA ARG A 117 14.30 0.67 -7.32
C ARG A 117 15.57 1.18 -7.97
N ALA A 118 15.50 2.35 -8.63
CA ALA A 118 16.65 2.98 -9.25
C ALA A 118 17.63 3.49 -8.19
N ALA A 119 17.12 4.14 -7.13
CA ALA A 119 17.90 4.59 -5.99
C ALA A 119 18.59 3.42 -5.25
N LEU A 120 17.95 2.27 -5.12
CA LEU A 120 18.59 1.08 -4.55
C LEU A 120 19.73 0.55 -5.43
N ALA A 121 19.52 0.50 -6.74
CA ALA A 121 20.57 0.08 -7.67
C ALA A 121 21.74 1.07 -7.67
N GLU A 122 21.46 2.37 -7.59
CA GLU A 122 22.46 3.43 -7.42
C GLU A 122 23.23 3.27 -6.11
N MET A 123 22.52 3.07 -4.98
CA MET A 123 23.16 2.80 -3.68
C MET A 123 24.14 1.63 -3.78
N LEU A 124 23.74 0.50 -4.41
CA LEU A 124 24.61 -0.67 -4.56
C LEU A 124 25.87 -0.35 -5.37
N ASN A 125 25.76 0.45 -6.43
CA ASN A 125 26.90 0.90 -7.23
C ASN A 125 27.80 1.89 -6.47
N GLU A 126 27.22 2.68 -5.56
CA GLU A 126 27.93 3.68 -4.76
C GLU A 126 28.68 3.07 -3.56
N LEU A 127 28.25 1.90 -3.06
CA LEU A 127 28.82 1.28 -1.86
C LEU A 127 30.36 1.17 -1.83
N PRO A 128 31.06 0.78 -2.92
CA PRO A 128 32.53 0.72 -2.92
C PRO A 128 33.20 2.08 -2.71
N PHE A 129 32.53 3.19 -3.04
CA PHE A 129 33.11 4.54 -3.03
C PHE A 129 32.96 5.26 -1.68
N TYR A 130 32.21 4.69 -0.72
CA TYR A 130 31.98 5.31 0.59
C TYR A 130 32.50 4.44 1.74
N LEU A 131 33.19 5.07 2.71
CA LEU A 131 33.69 4.40 3.92
C LEU A 131 32.61 3.73 4.78
N ASN A 132 31.37 4.23 4.70
CA ASN A 132 30.23 3.67 5.39
C ASN A 132 29.02 3.60 4.45
N TRP A 133 28.17 2.60 4.65
CA TRP A 133 26.99 2.38 3.81
C TRP A 133 25.97 3.53 3.93
N GLN A 134 25.95 4.23 5.07
CA GLN A 134 25.02 5.35 5.31
C GLN A 134 25.24 6.50 4.33
N SER A 135 26.49 6.77 3.94
CA SER A 135 26.82 7.83 2.99
C SER A 135 26.40 7.46 1.57
N ALA A 136 26.62 6.21 1.16
CA ALA A 136 26.12 5.69 -0.11
C ALA A 136 24.59 5.72 -0.15
N PHE A 137 23.93 5.33 0.94
CA PHE A 137 22.47 5.38 1.09
C PHE A 137 21.94 6.82 0.93
N LEU A 138 22.51 7.78 1.68
CA LEU A 138 22.08 9.17 1.61
C LEU A 138 22.32 9.80 0.25
N ASN A 139 23.41 9.44 -0.43
CA ASN A 139 23.67 9.94 -1.77
C ASN A 139 22.59 9.46 -2.76
N ALA A 140 22.30 8.16 -2.76
CA ALA A 140 21.34 7.56 -3.67
C ALA A 140 19.88 7.94 -3.38
N TYR A 141 19.50 8.09 -2.11
CA TYR A 141 18.14 8.48 -1.70
C TYR A 141 18.01 9.98 -1.37
N ARG A 142 18.96 10.81 -1.81
CA ARG A 142 19.05 12.24 -1.42
C ARG A 142 17.79 13.04 -1.72
N ALA A 143 17.08 12.70 -2.80
CA ALA A 143 15.85 13.37 -3.20
C ALA A 143 14.70 13.15 -2.19
N GLN A 144 14.68 12.01 -1.50
CA GLN A 144 13.67 11.65 -0.50
C GLN A 144 14.17 11.95 0.92
N PHE A 145 15.46 11.73 1.19
CA PHE A 145 16.07 11.83 2.51
C PHE A 145 17.34 12.69 2.47
N PRO A 146 17.23 13.99 2.79
CA PRO A 146 18.41 14.86 2.90
C PRO A 146 19.36 14.48 4.04
N ARG A 147 18.84 13.89 5.12
CA ARG A 147 19.60 13.49 6.32
C ARG A 147 19.11 12.13 6.85
N LEU A 148 19.96 11.42 7.60
CA LEU A 148 19.57 10.15 8.25
C LEU A 148 18.39 10.30 9.22
N LEU A 149 18.26 11.48 9.85
CA LEU A 149 17.11 11.79 10.71
C LEU A 149 15.79 11.77 9.93
N ASP A 150 15.80 12.14 8.66
CA ASP A 150 14.59 12.12 7.82
C ASP A 150 14.18 10.67 7.50
N VAL A 151 15.16 9.77 7.36
CA VAL A 151 14.95 8.32 7.24
C VAL A 151 14.32 7.76 8.50
N GLU A 152 14.84 8.10 9.68
CA GLU A 152 14.31 7.64 10.97
C GLU A 152 12.85 8.09 11.17
N LYS A 153 12.55 9.36 10.86
CA LYS A 153 11.18 9.89 10.94
C LYS A 153 10.23 9.19 9.99
N TRP A 154 10.65 9.03 8.73
CA TRP A 154 9.86 8.30 7.73
C TRP A 154 9.62 6.86 8.17
N TRP A 155 10.66 6.20 8.67
CA TRP A 155 10.60 4.82 9.12
C TRP A 155 9.66 4.65 10.32
N ALA A 156 9.69 5.54 11.30
CA ALA A 156 8.76 5.53 12.43
C ALA A 156 7.30 5.60 11.96
N VAL A 157 7.00 6.44 10.95
CA VAL A 157 5.67 6.51 10.35
C VAL A 157 5.31 5.20 9.64
N VAL A 158 6.23 4.66 8.84
CA VAL A 158 6.03 3.36 8.16
C VAL A 158 5.73 2.25 9.16
N LEU A 159 6.44 2.19 10.29
CA LEU A 159 6.20 1.20 11.34
C LEU A 159 4.80 1.34 11.91
N ILE A 160 4.37 2.55 12.30
CA ILE A 160 3.01 2.79 12.81
C ILE A 160 1.95 2.36 11.79
N GLN A 161 2.17 2.71 10.51
CA GLN A 161 1.25 2.37 9.43
C GLN A 161 1.18 0.86 9.16
N PHE A 162 2.31 0.16 9.31
CA PHE A 162 2.45 -1.25 8.99
C PHE A 162 1.97 -2.16 10.14
N THR A 163 2.26 -1.80 11.39
CA THR A 163 1.86 -2.58 12.56
C THR A 163 0.41 -2.30 12.96
N GLY A 164 -0.14 -1.12 12.63
CA GLY A 164 -1.55 -0.79 12.87
C GLY A 164 -1.95 -0.83 14.35
N GLN A 165 -0.99 -0.86 15.28
CA GLN A 165 -1.24 -0.98 16.70
C GLN A 165 -0.94 0.33 17.43
N ASP A 166 -1.97 1.13 17.62
CA ASP A 166 -2.24 1.65 18.95
C ASP A 166 -3.68 1.28 19.33
N PRO A 167 -3.91 0.14 20.03
CA PRO A 167 -5.25 -0.25 20.48
C PRO A 167 -5.88 0.77 21.45
N THR A 168 -5.10 1.72 21.99
CA THR A 168 -5.63 2.83 22.79
C THR A 168 -6.13 4.01 21.95
N GLN A 169 -5.77 4.07 20.66
CA GLN A 169 -6.21 5.08 19.70
C GLN A 169 -7.11 4.54 18.58
N ALA A 170 -7.28 3.23 18.49
CA ALA A 170 -8.27 2.62 17.59
C ALA A 170 -9.66 3.16 17.92
N TRP A 171 -10.41 3.54 16.89
CA TRP A 171 -11.80 3.92 17.07
C TRP A 171 -12.63 2.71 17.47
N SER A 172 -13.66 2.94 18.29
CA SER A 172 -14.66 1.91 18.52
C SER A 172 -15.34 1.54 17.20
N MET A 173 -15.88 0.33 17.12
CA MET A 173 -16.60 -0.14 15.95
C MET A 173 -17.68 0.84 15.44
N PRO A 174 -18.55 1.42 16.29
CA PRO A 174 -19.54 2.41 15.82
C PRO A 174 -18.90 3.70 15.28
N VAL A 175 -17.84 4.19 15.91
CA VAL A 175 -17.13 5.40 15.44
C VAL A 175 -16.44 5.12 14.09
N THR A 176 -15.90 3.93 13.91
CA THR A 176 -15.30 3.52 12.62
C THR A 176 -16.33 3.47 11.51
N LEU A 177 -17.51 2.89 11.78
CA LEU A 177 -18.60 2.83 10.81
C LEU A 177 -19.13 4.22 10.44
N GLU A 178 -19.26 5.11 11.42
CA GLU A 178 -19.63 6.52 11.22
C GLU A 178 -18.57 7.26 10.37
N LYS A 179 -17.29 7.14 10.72
CA LYS A 179 -16.20 7.80 9.98
C LYS A 179 -16.04 7.24 8.57
N LEU A 180 -16.28 5.95 8.38
CA LEU A 180 -16.35 5.33 7.06
C LEU A 180 -17.51 5.91 6.24
N ASP A 181 -18.70 6.07 6.85
CA ASP A 181 -19.85 6.70 6.18
C ASP A 181 -19.59 8.15 5.78
N GLU A 182 -19.02 8.96 6.67
CA GLU A 182 -18.63 10.34 6.37
C GLU A 182 -17.64 10.43 5.21
N THR A 183 -16.70 9.48 5.14
CA THR A 183 -15.68 9.45 4.09
C THR A 183 -16.26 9.04 2.73
N LEU A 184 -17.24 8.13 2.72
CA LEU A 184 -17.95 7.69 1.52
C LEU A 184 -19.00 8.72 1.03
N HIS A 185 -19.32 9.73 1.84
CA HIS A 185 -20.22 10.82 1.50
C HIS A 185 -19.52 12.19 1.57
N PRO A 186 -18.53 12.45 0.69
CA PRO A 186 -17.71 13.65 0.75
C PRO A 186 -18.58 14.91 0.62
N SER A 187 -18.33 15.89 1.49
CA SER A 187 -19.00 17.19 1.41
C SER A 187 -18.42 18.01 0.25
N VAL A 188 -19.21 18.19 -0.79
CA VAL A 188 -18.83 18.87 -2.04
C VAL A 188 -19.79 20.02 -2.35
N LEU A 189 -19.30 21.07 -3.00
CA LEU A 189 -20.14 22.16 -3.48
C LEU A 189 -20.61 21.84 -4.90
N VAL A 190 -21.92 21.75 -5.10
CA VAL A 190 -22.56 21.46 -6.38
C VAL A 190 -23.38 22.67 -6.81
N SER A 191 -23.19 23.11 -8.04
CA SER A 191 -24.05 24.11 -8.70
C SER A 191 -24.77 23.42 -9.85
N ALA A 192 -26.10 23.49 -9.88
CA ALA A 192 -26.90 22.97 -10.99
C ALA A 192 -26.63 23.75 -12.29
N THR A 193 -26.40 25.06 -12.17
CA THR A 193 -26.11 25.97 -13.30
C THR A 193 -24.96 26.91 -12.94
N ARG A 194 -24.23 27.42 -13.94
CA ARG A 194 -23.13 28.40 -13.75
C ARG A 194 -23.57 29.70 -13.05
N LYS A 195 -24.88 30.00 -13.02
CA LYS A 195 -25.48 31.17 -12.37
C LYS A 195 -26.01 30.90 -10.96
N ASP A 196 -26.01 29.65 -10.50
CA ASP A 196 -26.56 29.28 -9.20
C ASP A 196 -25.47 29.29 -8.12
N LEU A 197 -25.84 29.75 -6.93
CA LEU A 197 -25.00 29.65 -5.74
C LEU A 197 -24.68 28.17 -5.44
N PRO A 198 -23.40 27.80 -5.27
CA PRO A 198 -23.03 26.42 -4.97
C PRO A 198 -23.64 25.97 -3.64
N GLN A 199 -24.36 24.86 -3.67
CA GLN A 199 -24.94 24.25 -2.48
C GLN A 199 -24.07 23.10 -1.99
N ARG A 200 -23.96 22.96 -0.66
CA ARG A 200 -23.23 21.83 -0.05
C ARG A 200 -24.08 20.57 -0.16
N ALA A 201 -23.56 19.57 -0.86
CA ALA A 201 -24.15 18.25 -1.00
C ALA A 201 -23.20 17.18 -0.43
N ARG A 202 -23.77 16.02 -0.05
CA ARG A 202 -23.04 14.82 0.39
C ARG A 202 -23.42 13.63 -0.50
N PRO A 203 -23.06 13.65 -1.80
CA PRO A 203 -23.38 12.55 -2.70
C PRO A 203 -22.58 11.30 -2.32
N GLY A 204 -23.18 10.13 -2.48
CA GLY A 204 -22.47 8.86 -2.33
C GLY A 204 -21.46 8.64 -3.46
N ILE A 205 -20.46 7.79 -3.22
CA ILE A 205 -19.41 7.48 -4.20
C ILE A 205 -20.01 6.93 -5.51
N GLN A 206 -21.04 6.08 -5.44
CA GLN A 206 -21.73 5.52 -6.60
C GLN A 206 -22.38 6.62 -7.45
N GLN A 207 -23.01 7.60 -6.80
CA GLN A 207 -23.62 8.74 -7.47
C GLN A 207 -22.57 9.60 -8.17
N ILE A 208 -21.43 9.85 -7.51
CA ILE A 208 -20.31 10.57 -8.12
C ILE A 208 -19.79 9.81 -9.34
N ILE A 209 -19.63 8.49 -9.24
CA ILE A 209 -19.13 7.65 -10.34
C ILE A 209 -20.10 7.60 -11.53
N ALA A 210 -21.41 7.61 -11.27
CA ALA A 210 -22.45 7.54 -12.29
C ALA A 210 -22.70 8.90 -12.98
N ASP A 211 -22.83 9.98 -12.21
CA ASP A 211 -23.46 11.21 -12.70
C ASP A 211 -22.47 12.33 -13.03
N TRP A 212 -21.23 12.26 -12.55
CA TRP A 212 -20.28 13.37 -12.68
C TRP A 212 -19.33 13.22 -13.87
N GLU A 213 -18.78 14.32 -14.35
CA GLU A 213 -17.68 14.31 -15.32
C GLU A 213 -16.40 13.70 -14.75
N TYR A 214 -15.70 12.86 -15.52
CA TYR A 214 -14.59 12.04 -15.02
C TYR A 214 -13.45 12.85 -14.36
N LEU A 215 -13.11 14.03 -14.88
CA LEU A 215 -12.08 14.87 -14.27
C LEU A 215 -12.45 15.31 -12.85
N ARG A 216 -13.74 15.60 -12.60
CA ARG A 216 -14.24 15.93 -11.27
C ARG A 216 -14.31 14.69 -10.39
N GLN A 217 -14.77 13.56 -10.94
CA GLN A 217 -14.75 12.26 -10.24
C GLN A 217 -13.34 11.97 -9.73
N ARG A 218 -12.32 12.06 -10.60
CA ARG A 218 -10.93 11.70 -10.26
C ARG A 218 -10.39 12.51 -9.09
N ILE A 219 -10.68 13.81 -9.02
CA ILE A 219 -10.22 14.67 -7.93
C ILE A 219 -10.88 14.23 -6.61
N VAL A 220 -12.21 14.06 -6.61
CA VAL A 220 -12.96 13.67 -5.41
C VAL A 220 -12.57 12.27 -4.95
N LEU A 221 -12.55 11.29 -5.87
CA LEU A 221 -12.24 9.90 -5.57
C LEU A 221 -10.81 9.72 -5.05
N LYS A 222 -9.81 10.43 -5.60
CA LYS A 222 -8.45 10.42 -5.03
C LYS A 222 -8.42 10.97 -3.60
N GLY A 223 -9.19 12.04 -3.33
CA GLY A 223 -9.36 12.57 -1.98
C GLY A 223 -10.01 11.56 -1.02
N VAL A 224 -11.07 10.88 -1.47
CA VAL A 224 -11.74 9.81 -0.71
C VAL A 224 -10.78 8.65 -0.43
N THR A 225 -10.01 8.19 -1.42
CA THR A 225 -9.01 7.14 -1.24
C THR A 225 -7.96 7.53 -0.19
N SER A 226 -7.47 8.78 -0.21
CA SER A 226 -6.54 9.27 0.80
C SER A 226 -7.17 9.33 2.20
N GLN A 227 -8.44 9.70 2.31
CA GLN A 227 -9.17 9.71 3.59
C GLN A 227 -9.46 8.30 4.11
N LEU A 228 -9.81 7.34 3.23
CA LEU A 228 -9.98 5.93 3.58
C LEU A 228 -8.68 5.32 4.11
N LEU A 229 -7.52 5.76 3.61
CA LEU A 229 -6.22 5.37 4.17
C LEU A 229 -6.06 5.87 5.62
N VAL A 230 -6.53 7.08 5.93
CA VAL A 230 -6.52 7.61 7.31
C VAL A 230 -7.49 6.83 8.21
N VAL A 231 -8.70 6.54 7.72
CA VAL A 231 -9.69 5.72 8.44
C VAL A 231 -9.10 4.35 8.76
N ARG A 232 -8.47 3.69 7.78
CA ARG A 232 -7.81 2.38 7.94
C ARG A 232 -6.85 2.33 9.13
N PHE A 233 -6.10 3.40 9.40
CA PHE A 233 -5.14 3.42 10.52
C PHE A 233 -5.79 3.44 11.91
N LYS A 234 -7.07 3.83 11.99
CA LYS A 234 -7.84 3.86 13.25
C LYS A 234 -8.91 2.76 13.31
N THR A 235 -9.01 1.95 12.25
CA THR A 235 -10.00 0.89 12.11
C THR A 235 -9.60 -0.34 12.94
N PRO A 236 -10.50 -0.90 13.75
CA PRO A 236 -10.25 -2.14 14.46
C PRO A 236 -10.17 -3.33 13.48
N PRO A 237 -9.43 -4.40 13.82
CA PRO A 237 -9.06 -5.47 12.89
C PRO A 237 -10.26 -6.15 12.21
N GLU A 238 -11.42 -6.19 12.86
CA GLU A 238 -12.66 -6.78 12.33
C GLU A 238 -13.20 -6.03 11.10
N LEU A 239 -12.95 -4.72 11.01
CA LEU A 239 -13.42 -3.83 9.94
C LEU A 239 -12.34 -3.51 8.90
N THR A 240 -11.09 -3.91 9.13
CA THR A 240 -9.96 -3.58 8.23
C THR A 240 -10.19 -4.08 6.81
N SER A 241 -10.69 -5.31 6.66
CA SER A 241 -11.00 -5.89 5.35
C SER A 241 -12.04 -5.05 4.59
N LEU A 242 -13.08 -4.57 5.28
CA LEU A 242 -14.14 -3.75 4.68
C LEU A 242 -13.57 -2.43 4.15
N VAL A 243 -12.75 -1.72 4.95
CA VAL A 243 -12.16 -0.44 4.56
C VAL A 243 -11.18 -0.63 3.39
N ASP A 244 -10.37 -1.69 3.40
CA ASP A 244 -9.44 -2.01 2.31
C ASP A 244 -10.20 -2.39 1.02
N ASP A 245 -11.32 -3.13 1.11
CA ASP A 245 -12.16 -3.49 -0.03
C ASP A 245 -12.77 -2.24 -0.72
N TYR A 246 -13.25 -1.26 0.07
CA TYR A 246 -13.71 0.03 -0.46
C TYR A 246 -12.59 0.77 -1.18
N ARG A 247 -11.44 0.91 -0.52
CA ARG A 247 -10.28 1.63 -1.08
C ARG A 247 -9.83 1.01 -2.39
N ALA A 248 -9.66 -0.31 -2.42
CA ALA A 248 -9.24 -1.05 -3.60
C ALA A 248 -10.24 -0.92 -4.75
N THR A 249 -11.55 -0.93 -4.47
CA THR A 249 -12.58 -0.78 -5.51
C THR A 249 -12.50 0.60 -6.17
N ILE A 250 -12.35 1.67 -5.37
CA ILE A 250 -12.24 3.05 -5.87
C ILE A 250 -10.93 3.26 -6.65
N GLU A 251 -9.79 2.80 -6.11
CA GLU A 251 -8.49 2.89 -6.79
C GLU A 251 -8.49 2.15 -8.13
N ASN A 252 -9.04 0.92 -8.15
CA ASN A 252 -9.13 0.13 -9.38
C ASN A 252 -9.99 0.82 -10.44
N TYR A 253 -11.10 1.44 -10.04
CA TYR A 253 -11.94 2.22 -10.95
C TYR A 253 -11.18 3.41 -11.54
N VAL A 254 -10.54 4.22 -10.69
CA VAL A 254 -9.79 5.40 -11.13
C VAL A 254 -8.65 5.00 -12.07
N ASN A 255 -7.85 3.99 -11.71
CA ASN A 255 -6.71 3.51 -12.49
C ASN A 255 -7.14 2.96 -13.87
N LYS A 256 -8.18 2.12 -13.91
CA LYS A 256 -8.71 1.60 -15.17
C LYS A 256 -9.23 2.73 -16.04
N ARG A 257 -9.91 3.72 -15.47
CA ARG A 257 -10.48 4.83 -16.23
C ARG A 257 -9.44 5.83 -16.74
N ASP A 258 -8.34 6.03 -16.00
CA ASP A 258 -7.18 6.79 -16.48
C ASP A 258 -6.54 6.06 -17.69
N GLN A 259 -6.45 4.71 -17.66
CA GLN A 259 -5.97 3.90 -18.78
C GLN A 259 -6.88 3.95 -20.01
N VAL A 260 -8.22 4.02 -19.84
CA VAL A 260 -9.15 4.21 -20.98
C VAL A 260 -8.96 5.57 -21.64
N GLY A 261 -8.70 6.62 -20.87
CA GLY A 261 -8.38 7.95 -21.38
C GLY A 261 -7.10 7.97 -22.24
N LEU A 262 -6.08 7.22 -21.82
CA LEU A 262 -4.83 7.01 -22.56
C LEU A 262 -5.01 6.09 -23.79
N ALA A 263 -5.86 5.07 -23.72
CA ALA A 263 -6.11 4.16 -24.84
C ALA A 263 -6.83 4.83 -26.01
N ARG A 264 -7.64 5.87 -25.76
CA ARG A 264 -8.23 6.70 -26.83
C ARG A 264 -7.20 7.49 -27.64
N SER A 265 -5.98 7.70 -27.14
CA SER A 265 -4.91 8.41 -27.87
C SER A 265 -3.93 7.48 -28.60
N LEU A 266 -4.05 6.16 -28.44
CA LEU A 266 -3.16 5.16 -29.04
C LEU A 266 -3.89 4.30 -30.09
N PRO A 267 -3.42 4.25 -31.36
CA PRO A 267 -4.04 3.42 -32.39
C PRO A 267 -3.97 1.91 -32.05
N GLY A 268 -5.10 1.19 -32.15
CA GLY A 268 -5.11 -0.28 -32.20
C GLY A 268 -5.54 -1.03 -30.95
N LEU A 269 -5.85 -0.38 -29.82
CA LEU A 269 -6.46 -1.03 -28.66
C LEU A 269 -7.99 -0.96 -28.72
N PRO A 270 -8.72 -2.06 -28.42
CA PRO A 270 -10.17 -2.02 -28.35
C PRO A 270 -10.61 -1.03 -27.26
N PRO A 271 -11.58 -0.14 -27.54
CA PRO A 271 -12.03 0.82 -26.56
C PRO A 271 -12.65 0.08 -25.37
N MET A 272 -12.01 0.11 -24.22
CA MET A 272 -12.64 -0.32 -22.97
C MET A 272 -13.89 0.54 -22.76
N ARG A 273 -15.05 -0.10 -22.66
CA ARG A 273 -16.33 0.60 -22.49
C ARG A 273 -16.37 1.21 -21.09
N ALA A 274 -16.18 2.52 -20.99
CA ALA A 274 -16.21 3.26 -19.73
C ALA A 274 -17.49 2.98 -18.91
N ASP A 275 -18.61 2.74 -19.58
CA ASP A 275 -19.90 2.44 -18.95
C ASP A 275 -19.91 1.10 -18.21
N LEU A 276 -19.16 0.10 -18.70
CA LEU A 276 -19.01 -1.17 -17.99
C LEU A 276 -18.18 -0.99 -16.72
N LEU A 277 -17.14 -0.14 -16.76
CA LEU A 277 -16.35 0.18 -15.57
C LEU A 277 -17.18 0.94 -14.52
N VAL A 278 -18.08 1.85 -14.93
CA VAL A 278 -19.05 2.50 -14.01
C VAL A 278 -19.90 1.43 -13.33
N ARG A 279 -20.55 0.56 -14.13
CA ARG A 279 -21.49 -0.44 -13.61
C ARG A 279 -20.81 -1.44 -12.68
N ASP A 280 -19.64 -1.93 -13.04
CA ASP A 280 -18.90 -2.88 -12.22
C ASP A 280 -18.44 -2.26 -10.90
N ALA A 281 -17.97 -1.00 -10.93
CA ALA A 281 -17.56 -0.29 -9.73
C ALA A 281 -18.75 0.02 -8.82
N ALA A 282 -19.85 0.53 -9.37
CA ALA A 282 -21.07 0.81 -8.62
C ALA A 282 -21.62 -0.46 -7.95
N LYS A 283 -21.72 -1.56 -8.70
CA LYS A 283 -22.20 -2.85 -8.17
C LYS A 283 -21.34 -3.34 -6.98
N LYS A 284 -20.02 -3.27 -7.11
CA LYS A 284 -19.12 -3.67 -6.01
C LYS A 284 -19.25 -2.78 -4.78
N LEU A 285 -19.42 -1.47 -4.98
CA LEU A 285 -19.66 -0.54 -3.89
C LEU A 285 -21.00 -0.84 -3.19
N ASP A 286 -22.05 -1.19 -3.94
CA ASP A 286 -23.35 -1.57 -3.38
C ASP A 286 -23.28 -2.88 -2.56
N GLU A 287 -22.50 -3.86 -3.02
CA GLU A 287 -22.22 -5.10 -2.27
C GLU A 287 -21.49 -4.81 -0.94
N LEU A 288 -20.53 -3.87 -0.96
CA LEU A 288 -19.83 -3.44 0.24
C LEU A 288 -20.74 -2.62 1.18
N ASP A 289 -21.69 -1.86 0.64
CA ASP A 289 -22.68 -1.13 1.44
C ASP A 289 -23.62 -2.10 2.16
N ALA A 290 -24.06 -3.17 1.49
CA ALA A 290 -24.84 -4.22 2.13
C ALA A 290 -24.05 -4.92 3.25
N LYS A 291 -22.77 -5.20 3.04
CA LYS A 291 -21.86 -5.77 4.05
C LYS A 291 -21.65 -4.82 5.24
N ARG A 292 -21.53 -3.52 4.99
CA ARG A 292 -21.43 -2.50 6.04
C ARG A 292 -22.72 -2.41 6.86
N ALA A 293 -23.88 -2.42 6.20
CA ALA A 293 -25.19 -2.36 6.83
C ALA A 293 -25.46 -3.59 7.73
N SER A 294 -25.08 -4.80 7.28
CA SER A 294 -25.23 -6.01 8.10
C SER A 294 -24.37 -5.95 9.36
N ILE A 295 -23.11 -5.49 9.25
CA ILE A 295 -22.21 -5.32 10.40
C ILE A 295 -22.76 -4.25 11.35
N SER A 296 -23.31 -3.15 10.83
CA SER A 296 -23.94 -2.12 11.66
C SER A 296 -25.16 -2.64 12.42
N ALA A 297 -25.97 -3.50 11.79
CA ALA A 297 -27.16 -4.09 12.42
C ALA A 297 -26.80 -5.08 13.53
N THR A 298 -25.73 -5.86 13.37
CA THR A 298 -25.24 -6.79 14.39
C THR A 298 -24.62 -6.08 15.60
N ASN A 299 -24.02 -4.91 15.41
CA ASN A 299 -23.31 -4.16 16.45
C ASN A 299 -24.10 -2.96 17.00
N ALA A 300 -25.39 -2.85 16.68
CA ALA A 300 -26.25 -1.85 17.28
C ALA A 300 -26.38 -2.13 18.79
N PRO A 301 -26.22 -1.11 19.67
CA PRO A 301 -26.45 -1.30 21.09
C PRO A 301 -27.90 -1.78 21.32
N PRO A 302 -28.16 -2.66 22.31
CA PRO A 302 -29.52 -3.10 22.61
C PRO A 302 -30.39 -1.86 22.85
N ALA A 303 -31.49 -1.77 22.10
CA ALA A 303 -32.46 -0.71 22.27
C ALA A 303 -32.85 -0.65 23.75
N ASN A 304 -32.57 0.48 24.39
CA ASN A 304 -32.93 0.76 25.77
C ASN A 304 -34.44 0.50 25.91
N THR A 305 -34.80 -0.66 26.48
CA THR A 305 -36.14 -0.92 27.00
C THR A 305 -36.33 -0.06 28.23
N LEU A 306 -36.53 1.25 28.02
CA LEU A 306 -37.20 2.12 28.97
C LEU A 306 -38.67 1.69 29.02
N ALA A 307 -38.91 0.58 29.73
CA ALA A 307 -40.23 0.20 30.18
C ALA A 307 -40.70 1.26 31.20
N ARG A 308 -41.66 2.08 30.75
CA ARG A 308 -42.68 2.85 31.48
C ARG A 308 -42.55 2.86 33.02
N PRO A 309 -42.53 4.03 33.68
CA PRO A 309 -42.95 4.10 35.07
C PRO A 309 -44.44 3.71 35.15
N ALA A 310 -44.74 2.73 36.00
CA ALA A 310 -46.10 2.36 36.37
C ALA A 310 -46.49 3.08 37.66
N LYS A 311 -47.55 3.88 37.55
CA LYS A 311 -48.38 4.54 38.57
C LYS A 311 -47.72 5.57 39.50
#